data_AF-A0A3D2G0V6-F1
#
_entry.id   AF-A0A3D2G0V6-F1
#
_cell.length_a   1.000
_cell.length_b   1.000
_cell.length_c   1.000
_cell.angle_alpha   90.00
_cell.angle_beta   90.00
_cell.angle_gamma   90.00
#
_symmetry.space_group_name_H-M   'P 1'
#
loop_
_entity.id
_entity.type
_entity.pdbx_description
1 polymer ?
#
loop_
_entity_poly.entity_id
_entity_poly.type
_entity_poly.pdbx_seq_one_letter_code
_entity_poly.pdbx_strand_id
1 'polypeptide(L)'
;EYARAAAEIAAKRGWKLRYIAMNVRQDLPLCRALVSETGGEAAAAWEDTAALTRLFASARLTVSMRLHALTLSYLAGTPAFGIDGDGRIAAFAKECGIPYRVVEECGDIAAALEEALTAETPDETIWNDRLAAGRAALARALRAPEKEKEK
;
A
#
# COMPACT_ATOMS: atom_id res chain seq x y z
N GLU A 1 -1.27 -0.94 16.69
CA GLU A 1 -0.17 0.04 16.80
C GLU A 1 -0.14 1.03 15.65
N TYR A 2 -0.03 0.59 14.38
CA TYR A 2 -0.11 1.49 13.20
C TYR A 2 -1.32 2.43 13.19
N ALA A 3 -2.51 1.92 13.56
CA ALA A 3 -3.71 2.74 13.68
C ALA A 3 -3.57 3.88 14.70
N ARG A 4 -2.94 3.62 15.86
CA ARG A 4 -2.69 4.64 16.89
C ARG A 4 -1.67 5.67 16.41
N ALA A 5 -0.56 5.22 15.83
CA ALA A 5 0.45 6.11 15.27
C ALA A 5 -0.13 7.03 14.17
N ALA A 6 -0.93 6.47 13.25
CA ALA A 6 -1.63 7.25 12.23
C ALA A 6 -2.62 8.25 12.84
N ALA A 7 -3.36 7.86 13.88
CA ALA A 7 -4.29 8.75 14.59
C ALA A 7 -3.56 9.89 15.32
N GLU A 8 -2.43 9.62 15.97
CA GLU A 8 -1.61 10.63 16.62
C GLU A 8 -1.06 11.65 15.60
N ILE A 9 -0.54 11.19 14.46
CA ILE A 9 -0.06 12.05 13.37
C ILE A 9 -1.23 12.89 12.82
N ALA A 10 -2.37 12.27 12.57
CA ALA A 10 -3.56 12.96 12.07
C ALA A 10 -4.03 14.04 13.05
N ALA A 11 -4.08 13.75 14.35
CA ALA A 11 -4.46 14.71 15.38
C ALA A 11 -3.48 15.89 15.44
N LYS A 12 -2.16 15.63 15.44
CA LYS A 12 -1.11 16.68 15.44
C LYS A 12 -1.22 17.61 14.23
N ARG A 13 -1.63 17.07 13.08
CA ARG A 13 -1.66 17.79 11.79
C ARG A 13 -3.05 18.31 11.41
N GLY A 14 -4.08 18.08 12.24
CA GLY A 14 -5.46 18.46 11.97
C GLY A 14 -6.09 17.71 10.78
N TRP A 15 -5.62 16.49 10.50
CA TRP A 15 -6.11 15.67 9.39
C TRP A 15 -7.27 14.77 9.82
N LYS A 16 -8.10 14.39 8.85
CA LYS A 16 -9.14 13.39 9.04
C LYS A 16 -8.57 11.99 8.87
N LEU A 17 -8.87 11.11 9.81
CA LEU A 17 -8.50 9.70 9.75
C LEU A 17 -9.63 8.89 9.11
N ARG A 18 -9.30 8.09 8.09
CA ARG A 18 -10.24 7.21 7.39
C ARG A 18 -9.69 5.79 7.28
N TYR A 19 -10.48 4.82 7.70
CA TYR A 19 -10.22 3.40 7.54
C TYR A 19 -11.01 2.85 6.35
N ILE A 20 -10.29 2.38 5.33
CA ILE A 20 -10.89 1.88 4.09
C ILE A 20 -10.82 0.36 4.06
N ALA A 21 -11.99 -0.29 4.07
CA ALA A 21 -12.11 -1.73 3.99
C ALA A 21 -12.01 -2.21 2.53
N MET A 22 -10.80 -2.57 2.10
CA MET A 22 -10.52 -3.02 0.72
C MET A 22 -11.09 -4.42 0.44
N ASN A 23 -11.09 -5.30 1.44
CA ASN A 23 -11.88 -6.52 1.45
C ASN A 23 -13.05 -6.33 2.42
N VAL A 24 -14.20 -5.87 1.95
CA VAL A 24 -15.34 -5.48 2.80
C VAL A 24 -15.71 -6.54 3.82
N ARG A 25 -15.70 -7.83 3.43
CA ARG A 25 -16.09 -8.93 4.32
C ARG A 25 -15.12 -9.12 5.49
N GLN A 26 -13.82 -8.96 5.26
CA GLN A 26 -12.78 -9.19 6.27
C GLN A 26 -12.40 -7.91 7.02
N ASP A 27 -12.29 -6.81 6.29
CA ASP A 27 -11.69 -5.57 6.78
C ASP A 27 -12.71 -4.69 7.50
N LEU A 28 -13.98 -4.67 7.08
CA LEU A 28 -14.95 -3.71 7.62
C LEU A 28 -15.20 -3.88 9.13
N PRO A 29 -15.32 -5.10 9.69
CA PRO A 29 -15.40 -5.27 11.15
C PRO A 29 -14.17 -4.71 11.87
N LEU A 30 -12.97 -4.96 11.32
CA LEU A 30 -11.72 -4.43 11.87
C LEU A 30 -11.66 -2.90 11.77
N CYS A 31 -12.00 -2.31 10.62
CA CYS A 31 -12.05 -0.85 10.45
C CYS A 31 -12.97 -0.19 11.47
N ARG A 32 -14.14 -0.78 11.74
CA ARG A 32 -15.07 -0.26 12.77
C ARG A 32 -14.48 -0.35 14.18
N ALA A 33 -13.80 -1.45 14.50
CA ALA A 33 -13.11 -1.59 15.78
C ALA A 33 -12.02 -0.52 15.95
N LEU A 34 -11.23 -0.27 14.90
CA LEU A 34 -10.19 0.76 14.89
C LEU A 34 -10.77 2.17 15.05
N VAL A 35 -11.92 2.47 14.42
CA VAL A 35 -12.63 3.74 14.64
C VAL A 35 -13.06 3.91 16.09
N SER A 36 -13.60 2.87 16.73
CA SER A 36 -13.96 2.94 18.14
C SER A 36 -12.75 3.19 19.05
N GLU A 37 -11.57 2.72 18.66
CA GLU A 37 -10.33 2.87 19.44
C GLU A 37 -9.64 4.23 19.21
N THR A 38 -9.66 4.74 17.99
CA THR A 38 -8.79 5.86 17.57
C THR A 38 -9.54 7.04 16.97
N GLY A 39 -10.84 6.93 16.79
CA GLY A 39 -11.69 7.91 16.10
C GLY A 39 -11.63 7.80 14.56
N GLY A 40 -12.20 8.79 13.89
CA GLY A 40 -12.26 8.86 12.42
C GLY A 40 -13.50 8.19 11.82
N GLU A 41 -13.40 7.80 10.55
CA GLU A 41 -14.50 7.22 9.77
C GLU A 41 -14.08 5.87 9.17
N ALA A 42 -15.01 4.91 9.13
CA ALA A 42 -14.83 3.66 8.40
C ALA A 42 -15.69 3.67 7.14
N ALA A 43 -15.11 3.29 6.01
CA ALA A 43 -15.82 3.15 4.74
C ALA A 43 -15.48 1.82 4.06
N ALA A 44 -16.47 1.23 3.40
CA ALA A 44 -16.21 0.15 2.46
C ALA A 44 -15.55 0.73 1.21
N ALA A 45 -14.54 0.06 0.66
CA ALA A 45 -14.04 0.41 -0.67
C ALA A 45 -15.18 0.25 -1.69
N TRP A 46 -15.38 1.26 -2.51
CA TRP A 46 -16.37 1.22 -3.58
C TRP A 46 -15.91 0.29 -4.72
N GLU A 47 -16.86 -0.33 -5.41
CA GLU A 47 -16.56 -1.15 -6.60
C GLU A 47 -16.02 -0.30 -7.77
N ASP A 48 -16.30 1.01 -7.78
CA ASP A 48 -15.74 1.94 -8.75
C ASP A 48 -14.28 2.28 -8.43
N THR A 49 -13.37 1.69 -9.20
CA THR A 49 -11.93 1.96 -9.15
C THR A 49 -11.62 3.45 -9.31
N ALA A 50 -12.35 4.20 -10.14
CA ALA A 50 -12.06 5.62 -10.35
C ALA A 50 -12.38 6.46 -9.11
N ALA A 51 -13.50 6.16 -8.43
CA ALA A 51 -13.83 6.78 -7.15
C ALA A 51 -12.80 6.43 -6.07
N LEU A 52 -12.34 5.18 -6.04
CA LEU A 52 -11.34 4.72 -5.09
C LEU A 52 -9.97 5.36 -5.34
N THR A 53 -9.52 5.50 -6.59
CA THR A 53 -8.31 6.23 -6.94
C THR A 53 -8.40 7.70 -6.53
N ARG A 54 -9.54 8.38 -6.79
CA ARG A 54 -9.75 9.76 -6.35
C ARG A 54 -9.69 9.90 -4.82
N LEU A 55 -10.21 8.91 -4.09
CA LEU A 55 -10.11 8.88 -2.64
C LEU A 55 -8.63 8.83 -2.21
N PHE A 56 -7.84 7.93 -2.77
CA PHE A 56 -6.42 7.83 -2.44
C PHE A 56 -5.64 9.08 -2.86
N ALA A 57 -5.90 9.64 -4.04
CA ALA A 57 -5.31 10.91 -4.51
C ALA A 57 -5.58 12.10 -3.58
N SER A 58 -6.66 12.05 -2.80
CA SER A 58 -7.01 13.10 -1.83
C SER A 58 -6.37 12.90 -0.45
N ALA A 59 -5.76 11.75 -0.19
CA ALA A 59 -5.12 11.45 1.08
C ALA A 59 -3.76 12.16 1.20
N ARG A 60 -3.34 12.42 2.44
CA ARG A 60 -1.98 12.93 2.72
C ARG A 60 -0.97 11.81 2.90
N LEU A 61 -1.45 10.65 3.33
CA LEU A 61 -0.68 9.42 3.54
C LEU A 61 -1.64 8.24 3.47
N THR A 62 -1.23 7.18 2.79
CA THR A 62 -1.89 5.87 2.87
C THR A 62 -1.01 4.90 3.66
N VAL A 63 -1.58 4.27 4.70
CA VAL A 63 -0.93 3.17 5.42
C VAL A 63 -1.72 1.90 5.16
N SER A 64 -1.08 0.85 4.64
CA SER A 64 -1.83 -0.32 4.20
C SER A 64 -1.04 -1.62 4.24
N MET A 65 -1.73 -2.68 4.67
CA MET A 65 -1.35 -4.09 4.47
C MET A 65 -1.99 -4.72 3.22
N ARG A 66 -2.86 -3.98 2.54
CA ARG A 66 -3.57 -4.40 1.34
C ARG A 66 -2.86 -3.85 0.11
N LEU A 67 -2.34 -4.76 -0.74
CA LEU A 67 -1.59 -4.41 -1.94
C LEU A 67 -2.35 -3.43 -2.84
N HIS A 68 -3.63 -3.67 -3.10
CA HIS A 68 -4.45 -2.80 -3.95
C HIS A 68 -4.49 -1.33 -3.47
N ALA A 69 -4.53 -1.08 -2.16
CA ALA A 69 -4.52 0.28 -1.65
C ALA A 69 -3.15 0.96 -1.85
N LEU A 70 -2.05 0.21 -1.72
CA LEU A 70 -0.71 0.73 -2.03
C LEU A 70 -0.56 1.02 -3.53
N THR A 71 -1.03 0.11 -4.39
CA THR A 71 -0.99 0.32 -5.84
C THR A 71 -1.77 1.56 -6.26
N LEU A 72 -2.99 1.75 -5.75
CA LEU A 72 -3.80 2.91 -6.09
C LEU A 72 -3.22 4.21 -5.54
N SER A 73 -2.63 4.20 -4.34
CA SER A 73 -1.97 5.37 -3.77
C SER A 73 -0.72 5.75 -4.57
N TYR A 74 0.07 4.75 -4.94
CA TYR A 74 1.24 4.94 -5.78
C TYR A 74 0.86 5.55 -7.14
N LEU A 75 -0.14 4.99 -7.83
CA LEU A 75 -0.62 5.52 -9.11
C LEU A 75 -1.21 6.93 -8.99
N ALA A 76 -1.70 7.29 -7.81
CA ALA A 76 -2.22 8.62 -7.51
C ALA A 76 -1.13 9.62 -7.07
N GLY A 77 0.15 9.24 -7.05
CA GLY A 77 1.23 10.09 -6.54
C GLY A 77 1.12 10.40 -5.05
N THR A 78 0.39 9.57 -4.30
CA THR A 78 0.11 9.78 -2.87
C THR A 78 1.15 9.07 -2.03
N PRO A 79 1.79 9.75 -1.05
CA PRO A 79 2.69 9.11 -0.11
C PRO A 79 2.05 7.88 0.53
N ALA A 80 2.79 6.78 0.56
CA ALA A 80 2.28 5.49 1.03
C ALA A 80 3.30 4.79 1.95
N PHE A 81 2.77 3.97 2.86
CA PHE A 81 3.54 3.11 3.75
C PHE A 81 2.96 1.70 3.76
N GLY A 82 3.80 0.73 3.43
CA GLY A 82 3.43 -0.69 3.42
C GLY A 82 3.61 -1.38 4.77
N ILE A 83 2.63 -2.19 5.16
CA ILE A 83 2.76 -3.12 6.30
C ILE A 83 2.83 -4.54 5.72
N ASP A 84 3.98 -5.18 5.81
CA ASP A 84 4.23 -6.50 5.22
C ASP A 84 4.15 -7.63 6.25
N GLY A 85 3.29 -8.61 6.01
CA GLY A 85 3.19 -9.82 6.84
C GLY A 85 3.36 -11.13 6.06
N ASP A 86 3.44 -11.08 4.72
CA ASP A 86 3.53 -12.27 3.86
C ASP A 86 4.52 -12.12 2.70
N GLY A 87 5.35 -11.06 2.70
CA GLY A 87 6.35 -10.78 1.68
C GLY A 87 5.82 -10.03 0.45
N ARG A 88 4.49 -9.94 0.24
CA ARG A 88 3.93 -9.30 -0.97
C ARG A 88 4.05 -7.80 -0.94
N ILE A 89 3.82 -7.20 0.21
CA ILE A 89 3.91 -5.75 0.39
C ILE A 89 5.38 -5.34 0.32
N ALA A 90 6.28 -6.10 0.93
CA ALA A 90 7.71 -5.86 0.84
C ALA A 90 8.22 -5.94 -0.61
N ALA A 91 7.80 -6.96 -1.38
CA ALA A 91 8.18 -7.10 -2.78
C ALA A 91 7.72 -5.90 -3.61
N PHE A 92 6.43 -5.53 -3.50
CA PHE A 92 5.88 -4.37 -4.20
C PHE A 92 6.55 -3.07 -3.76
N ALA A 93 6.71 -2.84 -2.46
CA ALA A 93 7.24 -1.61 -1.92
C ALA A 93 8.71 -1.38 -2.34
N LYS A 94 9.55 -2.41 -2.32
CA LYS A 94 10.93 -2.36 -2.87
C LYS A 94 10.95 -2.00 -4.34
N GLU A 95 10.04 -2.60 -5.10
CA GLU A 95 9.92 -2.30 -6.52
C GLU A 95 9.54 -0.82 -6.71
N CYS A 96 8.55 -0.33 -5.98
CA CYS A 96 8.00 1.01 -6.12
C CYS A 96 8.74 2.11 -5.36
N GLY A 97 9.85 1.81 -4.68
CA GLY A 97 10.51 2.77 -3.78
C GLY A 97 9.62 3.26 -2.63
N ILE A 98 8.58 2.51 -2.26
CA ILE A 98 7.66 2.87 -1.19
C ILE A 98 8.27 2.41 0.15
N PRO A 99 8.28 3.24 1.20
CA PRO A 99 8.64 2.82 2.55
C PRO A 99 7.71 1.71 3.06
N TYR A 100 8.26 0.68 3.68
CA TYR A 100 7.47 -0.39 4.29
C TYR A 100 8.18 -0.93 5.53
N ARG A 101 7.41 -1.66 6.35
CA ARG A 101 7.92 -2.38 7.51
C ARG A 101 7.30 -3.78 7.57
N VAL A 102 8.10 -4.74 8.00
CA VAL A 102 7.64 -6.12 8.24
C VAL A 102 6.97 -6.18 9.63
N VAL A 103 5.87 -6.91 9.79
CA VAL A 103 5.06 -6.89 11.03
C VAL A 103 5.87 -7.27 12.28
N GLU A 104 6.86 -8.16 12.15
CA GLU A 104 7.72 -8.60 13.24
C GLU A 104 8.79 -7.58 13.65
N GLU A 105 9.00 -6.51 12.88
CA GLU A 105 10.02 -5.50 13.17
C GLU A 105 9.57 -4.53 14.27
N CYS A 106 10.34 -4.48 15.35
CA CYS A 106 10.17 -3.49 16.42
C CYS A 106 10.71 -2.12 16.02
N GLY A 107 10.09 -1.05 16.53
CA GLY A 107 10.61 0.31 16.38
C GLY A 107 9.54 1.38 16.53
N ASP A 108 9.95 2.65 16.43
CA ASP A 108 9.01 3.77 16.42
C ASP A 108 8.22 3.75 15.10
N ILE A 109 6.92 3.48 15.20
CA ILE A 109 6.01 3.46 14.06
C ILE A 109 5.65 4.89 13.63
N ALA A 110 5.48 5.82 14.58
CA ALA A 110 5.14 7.19 14.24
C ALA A 110 6.26 7.86 13.45
N ALA A 111 7.52 7.64 13.86
CA ALA A 111 8.68 8.12 13.10
C ALA A 111 8.72 7.55 11.67
N ALA A 112 8.49 6.24 11.51
CA ALA A 112 8.47 5.60 10.19
C ALA A 112 7.36 6.14 9.28
N LEU A 113 6.18 6.43 9.83
CA LEU A 113 5.08 7.04 9.09
C LEU A 113 5.38 8.50 8.71
N GLU A 114 6.05 9.25 9.59
CA GLU A 114 6.50 10.62 9.32
C GLU A 114 7.58 10.68 8.23
N GLU A 115 8.53 9.75 8.22
CA GLU A 115 9.51 9.60 7.14
C GLU A 115 8.81 9.34 5.80
N ALA A 116 7.79 8.47 5.80
CA ALA A 116 7.04 8.14 4.59
C ALA A 116 6.29 9.32 3.96
N LEU A 117 5.90 10.31 4.76
CA LEU A 117 5.31 11.55 4.24
C LEU A 117 6.28 12.38 3.39
N THR A 118 7.59 12.20 3.60
CA THR A 118 8.65 12.93 2.90
C THR A 118 9.33 12.10 1.82
N ALA A 119 8.95 10.83 1.67
CA ALA A 119 9.50 9.96 0.65
C ALA A 119 9.11 10.45 -0.75
N GLU A 120 10.10 10.58 -1.63
CA GLU A 120 9.86 10.89 -3.03
C GLU A 120 9.08 9.74 -3.68
N THR A 121 8.02 10.07 -4.41
CA THR A 121 7.31 9.08 -5.22
C THR A 121 8.07 8.92 -6.53
N PRO A 122 8.56 7.71 -6.87
CA PRO A 122 9.35 7.54 -8.08
C PRO A 122 8.54 7.78 -9.35
N ASP A 123 9.24 8.27 -10.36
CA ASP A 123 8.72 8.68 -11.68
C ASP A 123 7.89 7.59 -12.37
N GLU A 124 6.75 7.98 -12.94
CA GLU A 124 5.81 7.14 -13.71
C GLU A 124 6.51 6.37 -14.84
N THR A 125 7.61 6.91 -15.38
CA THR A 125 8.40 6.26 -16.44
C THR A 125 8.91 4.87 -16.05
N ILE A 126 9.15 4.62 -14.75
CA ILE A 126 9.67 3.34 -14.25
C ILE A 126 8.73 2.17 -14.56
N TRP A 127 7.42 2.41 -14.64
CA TRP A 127 6.44 1.34 -14.89
C TRP A 127 6.37 0.93 -16.34
N ASN A 128 6.46 1.89 -17.25
CA ASN A 128 6.44 1.58 -18.68
C ASN A 128 7.64 0.71 -19.03
N ASP A 129 8.81 1.05 -18.49
CA ASP A 129 10.05 0.29 -18.68
C ASP A 129 9.94 -1.11 -18.06
N ARG A 130 9.40 -1.22 -16.84
CA ARG A 130 9.23 -2.52 -16.18
C ARG A 130 8.16 -3.40 -16.81
N LEU A 131 7.03 -2.85 -17.23
CA LEU A 131 6.01 -3.58 -18.00
C LEU A 131 6.61 -4.10 -19.30
N ALA A 132 7.42 -3.28 -19.98
CA ALA A 132 8.13 -3.72 -21.18
C ALA A 132 9.13 -4.87 -20.85
N ALA A 133 9.93 -4.73 -19.80
CA ALA A 133 10.89 -5.75 -19.36
C ALA A 133 10.21 -7.05 -18.94
N GLY A 134 9.11 -6.98 -18.19
CA GLY A 134 8.31 -8.13 -17.77
C GLY A 134 7.65 -8.85 -18.94
N ARG A 135 7.05 -8.13 -19.89
CA ARG A 135 6.54 -8.71 -21.14
C ARG A 135 7.64 -9.40 -21.94
N ALA A 136 8.83 -8.79 -22.03
CA ALA A 136 9.97 -9.40 -22.70
C ALA A 136 10.47 -10.65 -21.98
N ALA A 137 10.52 -10.67 -20.65
CA ALA A 137 10.90 -11.82 -19.86
C ALA A 137 9.90 -12.98 -20.00
N LEU A 138 8.61 -12.68 -19.96
CA LEU A 138 7.55 -13.67 -20.22
C LEU A 138 7.66 -14.25 -21.63
N ALA A 139 7.85 -13.40 -22.65
CA ALA A 139 8.03 -13.86 -24.02
C ALA A 139 9.26 -14.78 -24.18
N ARG A 140 10.35 -14.52 -23.44
CA ARG A 140 11.52 -15.43 -23.39
C ARG A 140 11.18 -16.75 -22.71
N ALA A 141 10.50 -16.71 -21.56
CA ALA A 141 10.11 -17.91 -20.82
C ALA A 141 9.19 -18.83 -21.65
N LEU A 142 8.22 -18.24 -22.37
CA LEU A 142 7.31 -18.98 -23.24
C LEU A 142 7.98 -19.60 -24.47
N ARG A 143 9.14 -19.07 -24.89
CA ARG A 143 9.94 -19.61 -26.01
C ARG A 143 11.00 -20.59 -25.56
N ALA A 144 11.29 -20.67 -24.25
CA ALA A 144 12.26 -21.62 -23.74
C ALA A 144 11.70 -23.03 -23.91
N PRO A 145 12.46 -23.98 -24.49
CA PRO A 145 12.05 -25.37 -24.51
C PRO A 145 11.87 -25.85 -23.06
N GLU A 146 10.83 -26.64 -22.79
CA GLU A 146 10.71 -27.32 -21.50
C GLU A 146 12.01 -28.10 -21.28
N LYS A 147 12.75 -27.78 -20.22
CA LYS A 147 13.84 -28.66 -19.80
C LYS A 147 13.19 -29.99 -19.47
N GLU A 148 13.45 -31.01 -20.29
CA GLU A 148 13.15 -32.40 -19.93
C GLU A 148 13.67 -32.60 -18.51
N LYS A 149 12.78 -33.01 -17.62
CA LYS A 149 13.16 -33.44 -16.27
C LYS A 149 14.10 -34.63 -16.46
N GLU A 150 15.41 -34.39 -16.35
CA GLU A 150 16.41 -35.45 -16.27
C GLU A 150 15.98 -36.39 -15.13
N LYS A 151 15.77 -37.65 -15.49
CA LYS A 151 15.41 -38.76 -14.59
C LYS A 151 16.57 -39.15 -13.70
#